data_AF-A0A1I8GQ27-F1
#
_entry.id   AF-A0A1I8GQ27-F1
#
_cell.length_a   1.000
_cell.length_b   1.000
_cell.length_c   1.000
_cell.angle_alpha   90.00
_cell.angle_beta   90.00
_cell.angle_gamma   90.00
#
_symmetry.space_group_name_H-M   'P 1'
#
loop_
_entity.id
_entity.type
_entity.pdbx_description
1 polymer ?
#
loop_
_entity_poly.entity_id
_entity_poly.type
_entity_poly.pdbx_seq_one_letter_code
_entity_poly.pdbx_strand_id
1 'polypeptide(L)'
;MASRTIAYILLFTLGLLGAHQFYLGRSLHGFVMLCSLGGFFAGWLHDLFNLERYIRESEDQFLTEEYQADLSRFTSVQQILQSAPAPGQPETQDRGRLRDDYEALKRRLAGSIFFRDKLRDKAPRCSWSRYFGEILFGLTCAMLWLGAFPTEWFDDDNRKQLIRLTWPLPIALGVYLVGNIGVHQMSFTKLAICSYCSFVVYSTDFNNILYGSLLTVSLANWFCRDWRSRPAKPKSRCGRACAVSLGACLFYSLLAFSLLNNARVTYEGESVPLREAVRNFFKSPLWREMRDTVGKLYEYYKIHGFKEILKQLWDALDPQGLKDAASIIGIKEGAGPDEIRSRCRKLKVELHPDRQQDPDKKAEFQAKFQDVSAACDILLGRKRASRKET
;
A
#
# COMPACT_ATOMS: atom_id res chain seq x y z
N MET A 1 -5.02 -5.26 33.19
CA MET A 1 -4.95 -6.42 32.27
C MET A 1 -6.15 -6.39 31.35
N ALA A 2 -5.96 -6.56 30.05
CA ALA A 2 -7.07 -6.59 29.10
C ALA A 2 -7.85 -7.90 29.24
N SER A 3 -9.09 -7.86 29.72
CA SER A 3 -9.95 -9.04 29.81
C SER A 3 -10.30 -9.57 28.41
N ARG A 4 -10.06 -10.87 28.18
CA ARG A 4 -10.36 -11.58 26.93
C ARG A 4 -11.83 -11.44 26.54
N THR A 5 -12.72 -11.66 27.51
CA THR A 5 -14.18 -11.60 27.30
C THR A 5 -14.60 -10.22 26.80
N ILE A 6 -14.04 -9.16 27.40
CA ILE A 6 -14.34 -7.77 27.01
C ILE A 6 -13.80 -7.47 25.62
N ALA A 7 -12.59 -7.94 25.28
CA ALA A 7 -12.01 -7.76 23.95
C ALA A 7 -12.86 -8.43 22.84
N TYR A 8 -13.39 -9.63 23.08
CA TYR A 8 -14.30 -10.29 22.14
C TYR A 8 -15.65 -9.58 22.03
N ILE A 9 -16.23 -9.15 23.16
CA ILE A 9 -17.49 -8.37 23.15
C ILE A 9 -17.32 -7.09 22.32
N LEU A 10 -16.21 -6.36 22.52
CA LEU A 10 -15.91 -5.15 21.77
C LEU A 10 -15.66 -5.41 20.28
N LEU A 11 -15.05 -6.56 19.92
CA LEU A 11 -14.85 -6.95 18.53
C LEU A 11 -16.17 -7.24 17.81
N PHE A 12 -17.12 -7.90 18.47
CA PHE A 12 -18.39 -8.26 17.83
C PHE A 12 -19.41 -7.11 17.83
N THR A 13 -19.42 -6.26 18.86
CA THR A 13 -20.38 -5.15 18.97
C THR A 13 -19.89 -3.87 18.28
N LEU A 14 -18.60 -3.54 18.42
CA LEU A 14 -18.00 -2.28 18.01
C LEU A 14 -16.72 -2.49 17.17
N GLY A 15 -16.53 -3.68 16.61
CA GLY A 15 -15.29 -4.03 15.92
C GLY A 15 -15.08 -3.30 14.60
N LEU A 16 -16.15 -2.96 13.88
CA LEU A 16 -16.05 -2.14 12.67
C LEU A 16 -15.59 -0.71 12.97
N LEU A 17 -15.82 -0.21 14.18
CA LEU A 17 -15.30 1.08 14.66
C LEU A 17 -13.89 0.97 15.27
N GLY A 18 -13.34 -0.25 15.38
CA GLY A 18 -12.02 -0.49 15.96
C GLY A 18 -11.94 -0.37 17.48
N ALA A 19 -13.06 -0.46 18.21
CA ALA A 19 -13.09 -0.29 19.67
C ALA A 19 -12.21 -1.31 20.41
N HIS A 20 -12.12 -2.55 19.93
CA HIS A 20 -11.23 -3.56 20.50
C HIS A 20 -9.75 -3.19 20.32
N GLN A 21 -9.36 -2.52 19.24
CA GLN A 21 -7.98 -2.05 19.05
C GLN A 21 -7.62 -0.93 20.04
N PHE A 22 -8.56 -0.02 20.32
CA PHE A 22 -8.37 1.01 21.35
C PHE A 22 -8.26 0.41 22.75
N TYR A 23 -9.11 -0.57 23.07
CA TYR A 23 -9.06 -1.30 24.34
C TYR A 23 -7.74 -2.05 24.55
N LEU A 24 -7.14 -2.56 23.48
CA LEU A 24 -5.86 -3.27 23.49
C LEU A 24 -4.63 -2.35 23.39
N GLY A 25 -4.80 -1.03 23.51
CA GLY A 25 -3.69 -0.06 23.49
C GLY A 25 -3.14 0.25 22.09
N ARG A 26 -3.75 -0.27 21.03
CA ARG A 26 -3.33 -0.12 19.62
C ARG A 26 -4.04 1.06 18.96
N SER A 27 -3.88 2.25 19.54
CA SER A 27 -4.60 3.48 19.17
C SER A 27 -4.46 3.90 17.71
N LEU A 28 -3.29 3.69 17.07
CA LEU A 28 -3.11 4.02 15.65
C LEU A 28 -3.91 3.08 14.72
N HIS A 29 -3.94 1.78 15.01
CA HIS A 29 -4.74 0.82 14.24
C HIS A 29 -6.24 1.04 14.47
N GLY A 30 -6.64 1.31 15.72
CA GLY A 30 -8.01 1.72 16.02
C GLY A 30 -8.43 2.96 15.23
N PHE A 31 -7.57 3.98 15.16
CA PHE A 31 -7.86 5.20 14.41
C PHE A 31 -7.96 4.96 12.90
N VAL A 32 -7.04 4.19 12.32
CA VAL A 32 -7.11 3.81 10.90
C VAL A 32 -8.40 3.03 10.61
N MET A 33 -8.78 2.11 11.49
CA MET A 33 -9.98 1.30 11.32
C MET A 33 -11.27 2.11 11.49
N LEU A 34 -11.26 3.11 12.37
CA LEU A 34 -12.33 4.10 12.53
C LEU A 34 -12.49 4.97 11.28
N CYS A 35 -11.39 5.48 10.71
CA CYS A 35 -11.42 6.32 9.50
C CYS A 35 -11.75 5.54 8.21
N SER A 36 -11.52 4.23 8.20
CA SER A 36 -11.73 3.35 7.03
C SER A 36 -12.96 2.46 7.14
N LEU A 37 -13.86 2.71 8.12
CA LEU A 37 -15.07 1.93 8.36
C LEU A 37 -14.77 0.41 8.43
N GLY A 38 -13.93 0.01 9.38
CA GLY A 38 -13.58 -1.40 9.59
C GLY A 38 -12.51 -1.93 8.63
N GLY A 39 -11.80 -1.04 7.93
CA GLY A 39 -10.82 -1.41 6.91
C GLY A 39 -11.47 -2.12 5.73
N PHE A 40 -12.63 -1.63 5.26
CA PHE A 40 -13.46 -2.27 4.24
C PHE A 40 -13.83 -3.72 4.60
N PHE A 41 -14.24 -3.98 5.86
CA PHE A 41 -14.54 -5.30 6.44
C PHE A 41 -13.36 -6.29 6.52
N ALA A 42 -12.36 -6.18 5.66
CA ALA A 42 -11.17 -7.04 5.67
C ALA A 42 -10.34 -6.84 6.94
N GLY A 43 -10.25 -5.61 7.44
CA GLY A 43 -9.56 -5.29 8.70
C GLY A 43 -10.21 -5.96 9.91
N TRP A 44 -11.55 -5.92 9.99
CA TRP A 44 -12.30 -6.61 11.05
C TRP A 44 -12.13 -8.13 10.99
N LEU A 45 -12.17 -8.74 9.80
CA LEU A 45 -11.99 -10.18 9.63
C LEU A 45 -10.57 -10.62 10.00
N HIS A 46 -9.56 -9.85 9.60
CA HIS A 46 -8.17 -10.07 10.01
C HIS A 46 -8.00 -10.02 11.54
N ASP A 47 -8.73 -9.13 12.21
CA ASP A 47 -8.67 -8.99 13.66
C ASP A 47 -9.34 -10.13 14.41
N LEU A 48 -10.38 -10.75 13.86
CA LEU A 48 -11.01 -11.95 14.42
C LEU A 48 -10.00 -13.09 14.64
N PHE A 49 -9.13 -13.33 13.66
CA PHE A 49 -8.12 -14.39 13.76
C PHE A 49 -6.92 -14.02 14.63
N ASN A 50 -6.65 -12.72 14.80
CA ASN A 50 -5.45 -12.23 15.49
C ASN A 50 -5.72 -11.69 16.90
N LEU A 51 -6.98 -11.70 17.37
CA LEU A 51 -7.36 -11.09 18.65
C LEU A 51 -6.59 -11.69 19.84
N GLU A 52 -6.40 -13.01 19.88
CA GLU A 52 -5.63 -13.65 20.96
C GLU A 52 -4.16 -13.22 21.00
N ARG A 53 -3.59 -12.88 19.84
CA ARG A 53 -2.23 -12.34 19.77
C ARG A 53 -2.21 -10.93 20.35
N TYR A 54 -3.18 -10.10 19.98
CA TYR A 54 -3.27 -8.73 20.45
C TYR A 54 -3.51 -8.63 21.97
N ILE A 55 -4.31 -9.54 22.53
CA ILE A 55 -4.52 -9.61 23.99
C ILE A 55 -3.19 -9.92 24.70
N ARG A 56 -2.46 -10.94 24.23
CA ARG A 56 -1.14 -11.27 24.77
C ARG A 56 -0.15 -10.12 24.66
N GLU A 57 -0.08 -9.47 23.50
CA GLU A 57 0.77 -8.28 23.30
C GLU A 57 0.41 -7.15 24.27
N SER A 58 -0.89 -6.92 24.51
CA SER A 58 -1.32 -5.90 25.47
C SER A 58 -0.95 -6.26 26.91
N GLU A 59 -1.14 -7.52 27.31
CA GLU A 59 -0.74 -8.03 28.63
C GLU A 59 0.78 -7.87 28.83
N ASP A 60 1.58 -8.22 27.83
CA ASP A 60 3.04 -8.07 27.85
C ASP A 60 3.46 -6.60 27.97
N GLN A 61 2.78 -5.69 27.27
CA GLN A 61 3.02 -4.25 27.36
C GLN A 61 2.72 -3.71 28.76
N PHE A 62 1.57 -4.07 29.34
CA PHE A 62 1.20 -3.68 30.71
C PHE A 62 2.21 -4.21 31.74
N LEU A 63 2.62 -5.49 31.61
CA LEU A 63 3.63 -6.08 32.48
C LEU A 63 4.99 -5.39 32.35
N THR A 64 5.35 -4.94 31.15
CA THR A 64 6.60 -4.19 30.91
C THR A 64 6.56 -2.83 31.60
N GLU A 65 5.46 -2.10 31.50
CA GLU A 65 5.30 -0.78 32.13
C GLU A 65 5.31 -0.88 33.66
N GLU A 66 4.60 -1.84 34.22
CA GLU A 66 4.60 -2.10 35.67
C GLU A 66 5.99 -2.49 36.17
N TYR A 67 6.71 -3.34 35.43
CA TYR A 67 8.09 -3.70 35.74
C TYR A 67 9.03 -2.50 35.71
N GLN A 68 8.91 -1.61 34.72
CA GLN A 68 9.74 -0.39 34.64
C GLN A 68 9.44 0.55 35.82
N ALA A 69 8.18 0.69 36.21
CA ALA A 69 7.78 1.48 37.37
C ALA A 69 8.36 0.89 38.66
N ASP A 70 8.19 -0.42 38.88
CA ASP A 70 8.74 -1.13 40.04
C ASP A 70 10.28 -1.03 40.09
N LEU A 71 10.96 -1.16 38.95
CA LEU A 71 12.41 -1.02 38.87
C LEU A 71 12.88 0.40 39.22
N SER A 72 12.20 1.43 38.68
CA SER A 72 12.53 2.82 38.99
C SER A 72 12.33 3.15 40.47
N ARG A 73 11.25 2.63 41.08
CA ARG A 73 11.00 2.75 42.52
C ARG A 73 12.07 2.03 43.33
N PHE A 74 12.41 0.81 42.95
CA PHE A 74 13.46 0.04 43.61
C PHE A 74 14.80 0.81 43.63
N THR A 75 15.22 1.38 42.50
CA THR A 75 16.44 2.19 42.42
C THR A 75 16.36 3.44 43.30
N SER A 76 15.22 4.13 43.32
CA SER A 76 15.04 5.34 44.14
C SER A 76 15.10 5.02 45.65
N VAL A 77 14.42 3.96 46.10
CA VAL A 77 14.43 3.52 47.50
C VAL A 77 15.82 3.04 47.91
N GLN A 78 16.50 2.30 47.03
CA GLN A 78 17.88 1.88 47.25
C GLN A 78 18.81 3.08 47.46
N GLN A 79 18.68 4.12 46.64
CA GLN A 79 19.48 5.33 46.75
C GLN A 79 19.22 6.09 48.06
N ILE A 80 17.96 6.13 48.53
CA ILE A 80 17.58 6.73 49.82
C ILE A 80 18.10 5.91 51.01
N LEU A 81 18.09 4.58 50.91
CA LEU A 81 18.63 3.72 51.97
C LEU A 81 20.17 3.79 52.04
N GLN A 82 20.84 4.09 50.92
CA GLN A 82 22.29 4.26 50.83
C GLN A 82 22.78 5.64 51.30
N SER A 83 21.92 6.66 51.34
CA SER A 83 22.32 7.96 51.89
C SER A 83 22.47 7.87 53.42
N ALA A 84 23.53 8.45 53.98
CA ALA A 84 23.76 8.42 55.42
C ALA A 84 22.69 9.26 56.15
N PRO A 85 22.12 8.77 57.27
CA PRO A 85 21.24 9.59 58.10
C PRO A 85 22.05 10.72 58.75
N ALA A 86 21.40 11.86 59.02
CA ALA A 86 22.05 12.97 59.71
C ALA A 86 22.56 12.52 61.09
N PRO A 87 23.77 12.95 61.52
CA PRO A 87 24.38 12.47 62.76
C PRO A 87 23.51 12.83 63.98
N GLY A 88 23.13 11.82 64.77
CA GLY A 88 22.39 11.98 66.03
C GLY A 88 20.88 11.73 65.98
N GLN A 89 20.30 11.34 64.84
CA GLN A 89 18.87 10.97 64.77
C GLN A 89 18.67 9.45 64.90
N PRO A 90 17.75 8.97 65.76
CA PRO A 90 17.36 7.56 65.80
C PRO A 90 16.73 7.15 64.45
N GLU A 91 16.86 5.88 64.05
CA GLU A 91 16.21 5.37 62.82
C GLU A 91 14.71 5.68 62.89
N THR A 92 14.27 6.58 62.01
CA THR A 92 12.88 6.97 61.93
C THR A 92 12.04 5.78 61.48
N GLN A 93 10.82 5.64 62.02
CA GLN A 93 9.85 4.60 61.63
C GLN A 93 9.65 4.51 60.10
N ASP A 94 9.82 5.65 59.41
CA ASP A 94 9.74 5.79 57.96
C ASP A 94 10.85 5.02 57.22
N ARG A 95 12.05 4.93 57.81
CA ARG A 95 13.20 4.21 57.23
C ARG A 95 13.05 2.68 57.34
N GLY A 96 12.41 2.21 58.40
CA GLY A 96 12.01 0.80 58.54
C GLY A 96 11.02 0.40 57.44
N ARG A 97 9.99 1.24 57.23
CA ARG A 97 8.99 1.03 56.16
C ARG A 97 9.60 0.99 54.76
N LEU A 98 10.56 1.88 54.47
CA LEU A 98 11.30 1.88 53.20
C LEU A 98 12.11 0.59 52.98
N ARG A 99 12.64 0.00 54.05
CA ARG A 99 13.39 -1.26 53.98
C ARG A 99 12.47 -2.46 53.70
N ASP A 100 11.27 -2.46 54.27
CA ASP A 100 10.24 -3.46 53.97
C ASP A 100 9.73 -3.34 52.53
N ASP A 101 9.48 -2.11 52.06
CA ASP A 101 9.10 -1.82 50.68
C ASP A 101 10.19 -2.25 49.70
N TYR A 102 11.47 -2.04 50.04
CA TYR A 102 12.61 -2.50 49.26
C TYR A 102 12.63 -4.03 49.11
N GLU A 103 12.47 -4.79 50.20
CA GLU A 103 12.46 -6.25 50.16
C GLU A 103 11.19 -6.80 49.48
N ALA A 104 10.06 -6.09 49.52
CA ALA A 104 8.85 -6.42 48.77
C ALA A 104 9.03 -6.20 47.26
N LEU A 105 9.58 -5.06 46.84
CA LEU A 105 9.92 -4.76 45.45
C LEU A 105 10.93 -5.75 44.88
N LYS A 106 11.97 -6.08 45.64
CA LYS A 106 12.98 -7.08 45.29
C LYS A 106 12.36 -8.45 45.02
N ARG A 107 11.43 -8.90 45.88
CA ARG A 107 10.69 -10.16 45.70
C ARG A 107 9.79 -10.13 44.46
N ARG A 108 9.07 -9.01 44.21
CA ARG A 108 8.23 -8.83 43.01
C ARG A 108 9.05 -8.86 41.72
N LEU A 109 10.17 -8.15 41.69
CA LEU A 109 11.08 -8.11 40.55
C LEU A 109 11.69 -9.49 40.27
N ALA A 110 12.13 -10.20 41.32
CA ALA A 110 12.66 -11.56 41.22
C ALA A 110 11.61 -12.59 40.74
N GLY A 111 10.34 -12.38 41.06
CA GLY A 111 9.21 -13.23 40.63
C GLY A 111 8.58 -12.83 39.29
N SER A 112 9.02 -11.72 38.66
CA SER A 112 8.37 -11.19 37.46
C SER A 112 8.48 -12.17 36.28
N ILE A 113 7.32 -12.63 35.81
CA ILE A 113 7.13 -13.59 34.71
C ILE A 113 7.80 -13.09 33.42
N PHE A 114 7.90 -11.77 33.25
CA PHE A 114 8.54 -11.09 32.12
C PHE A 114 10.00 -11.53 31.88
N PHE A 115 10.78 -11.74 32.93
CA PHE A 115 12.15 -12.27 32.81
C PHE A 115 12.15 -13.78 32.52
N ARG A 116 11.16 -14.50 33.04
CA ARG A 116 11.01 -15.96 32.94
C ARG A 116 10.60 -16.43 31.54
N ASP A 117 9.73 -15.70 30.84
CA ASP A 117 9.32 -16.04 29.47
C ASP A 117 10.35 -15.59 28.42
N LYS A 118 11.07 -14.48 28.66
CA LYS A 118 12.18 -14.04 27.80
C LYS A 118 13.37 -15.01 27.83
N LEU A 119 13.52 -15.78 28.91
CA LEU A 119 14.51 -16.86 29.06
C LEU A 119 14.00 -18.23 28.58
N ARG A 120 12.70 -18.42 28.35
CA ARG A 120 12.10 -19.73 28.06
C ARG A 120 12.29 -20.16 26.60
N ASP A 121 12.29 -19.22 25.67
CA ASP A 121 12.48 -19.46 24.23
C ASP A 121 13.79 -18.84 23.73
N LYS A 122 14.72 -19.67 23.21
CA LYS A 122 16.00 -19.22 22.63
C LYS A 122 15.82 -18.30 21.41
N ALA A 123 14.68 -18.38 20.70
CA ALA A 123 14.32 -17.52 19.58
C ALA A 123 12.82 -17.18 19.64
N PRO A 124 12.39 -15.96 19.23
CA PRO A 124 10.96 -15.60 19.23
C PRO A 124 10.16 -16.52 18.31
N ARG A 125 8.84 -16.66 18.43
CA ARG A 125 8.03 -17.47 17.50
C ARG A 125 7.78 -16.75 16.17
N CYS A 126 7.79 -17.47 15.04
CA CYS A 126 7.40 -16.89 13.76
C CYS A 126 5.88 -16.77 13.67
N SER A 127 5.36 -15.57 13.37
CA SER A 127 3.95 -15.40 13.03
C SER A 127 3.75 -15.62 11.54
N TRP A 128 2.70 -16.36 11.14
CA TRP A 128 2.39 -16.59 9.73
C TRP A 128 2.27 -15.30 8.92
N SER A 129 1.65 -14.25 9.47
CA SER A 129 1.53 -12.95 8.78
C SER A 129 2.90 -12.32 8.49
N ARG A 130 3.87 -12.51 9.38
CA ARG A 130 5.24 -12.03 9.19
C ARG A 130 5.98 -12.87 8.16
N TYR A 131 5.88 -14.20 8.25
CA TYR A 131 6.47 -15.12 7.29
C TYR A 131 6.02 -14.82 5.86
N PHE A 132 4.71 -14.67 5.63
CA PHE A 132 4.17 -14.29 4.32
C PHE A 132 4.59 -12.87 3.89
N GLY A 133 4.62 -11.92 4.83
CA GLY A 133 5.09 -10.56 4.56
C GLY A 133 6.56 -10.51 4.12
N GLU A 134 7.43 -11.31 4.76
CA GLU A 134 8.84 -11.46 4.39
C GLU A 134 8.99 -12.05 2.98
N ILE A 135 8.20 -13.08 2.64
CA ILE A 135 8.21 -13.68 1.30
C ILE A 135 7.76 -12.68 0.23
N LEU A 136 6.63 -11.99 0.46
CA LEU A 136 6.06 -11.07 -0.52
C LEU A 136 6.99 -9.87 -0.76
N PHE A 137 7.55 -9.31 0.31
CA PHE A 137 8.42 -8.16 0.19
C PHE A 137 9.80 -8.54 -0.39
N GLY A 138 10.36 -9.69 0.02
CA GLY A 138 11.57 -10.26 -0.59
C GLY A 138 11.39 -10.53 -2.09
N LEU A 139 10.24 -11.09 -2.48
CA LEU A 139 9.86 -11.30 -3.88
C LEU A 139 9.77 -9.98 -4.64
N THR A 140 9.10 -8.98 -4.06
CA THR A 140 8.92 -7.66 -4.69
C THR A 140 10.27 -6.99 -4.94
N CYS A 141 11.18 -7.01 -3.95
CA CYS A 141 12.53 -6.46 -4.11
C CYS A 141 13.33 -7.18 -5.21
N ALA A 142 13.22 -8.51 -5.29
CA ALA A 142 13.87 -9.29 -6.34
C ALA A 142 13.33 -8.98 -7.74
N MET A 143 12.00 -8.88 -7.88
CA MET A 143 11.35 -8.57 -9.15
C MET A 143 11.68 -7.16 -9.63
N LEU A 144 11.71 -6.17 -8.73
CA LEU A 144 12.13 -4.80 -9.08
C LEU A 144 13.58 -4.73 -9.51
N TRP A 145 14.44 -5.52 -8.86
CA TRP A 145 15.86 -5.57 -9.20
C TRP A 145 16.08 -6.25 -10.57
N LEU A 146 15.43 -7.39 -10.85
CA LEU A 146 15.49 -8.03 -12.18
C LEU A 146 14.90 -7.13 -13.26
N GLY A 147 13.75 -6.52 -12.95
CA GLY A 147 13.08 -5.59 -13.83
C GLY A 147 13.86 -4.30 -14.08
N ALA A 148 14.91 -3.98 -13.32
CA ALA A 148 15.76 -2.83 -13.64
C ALA A 148 16.59 -3.07 -14.91
N PHE A 149 16.92 -4.31 -15.25
CA PHE A 149 17.73 -4.65 -16.40
C PHE A 149 16.89 -4.78 -17.69
N PRO A 150 17.40 -4.32 -18.85
CA PRO A 150 16.77 -4.59 -20.15
C PRO A 150 16.77 -6.08 -20.48
N THR A 151 15.76 -6.54 -21.23
CA THR A 151 15.67 -7.96 -21.66
C THR A 151 16.91 -8.44 -22.43
N GLU A 152 17.54 -7.56 -23.20
CA GLU A 152 18.77 -7.82 -23.99
C GLU A 152 19.97 -8.23 -23.12
N TRP A 153 19.96 -7.91 -21.82
CA TRP A 153 21.05 -8.26 -20.91
C TRP A 153 20.99 -9.72 -20.46
N PHE A 154 19.85 -10.38 -20.64
CA PHE A 154 19.68 -11.81 -20.30
C PHE A 154 20.19 -12.74 -21.41
N ASP A 155 20.46 -12.19 -22.61
CA ASP A 155 20.98 -12.92 -23.77
C ASP A 155 22.52 -13.02 -23.76
N ASP A 156 23.22 -12.06 -23.15
CA ASP A 156 24.68 -12.09 -23.01
C ASP A 156 25.11 -12.88 -21.77
N ASP A 157 25.89 -13.94 -21.98
CA ASP A 157 26.32 -14.85 -20.91
C ASP A 157 27.08 -14.14 -19.78
N ASN A 158 27.95 -13.18 -20.08
CA ASN A 158 28.71 -12.49 -19.03
C ASN A 158 27.80 -11.60 -18.18
N ARG A 159 26.88 -10.88 -18.82
CA ARG A 159 25.91 -10.02 -18.12
C ARG A 159 24.92 -10.86 -17.32
N LYS A 160 24.47 -11.98 -17.88
CA LYS A 160 23.59 -12.94 -17.23
C LYS A 160 24.22 -13.53 -15.97
N GLN A 161 25.49 -13.90 -15.99
CA GLN A 161 26.20 -14.40 -14.81
C GLN A 161 26.35 -13.32 -13.73
N LEU A 162 26.64 -12.08 -14.11
CA LEU A 162 26.67 -10.97 -13.15
C LEU A 162 25.30 -10.77 -12.49
N ILE A 163 24.22 -10.86 -13.26
CA ILE A 163 22.84 -10.74 -12.75
C ILE A 163 22.54 -11.91 -11.79
N ARG A 164 22.93 -13.14 -12.15
CA ARG A 164 22.80 -14.33 -11.29
C ARG A 164 23.56 -14.23 -9.98
N LEU A 165 24.69 -13.53 -9.94
CA LEU A 165 25.46 -13.38 -8.70
C LEU A 165 24.82 -12.35 -7.75
N THR A 166 24.13 -11.36 -8.29
CA THR A 166 23.72 -10.15 -7.54
C THR A 166 22.27 -10.19 -7.07
N TRP A 167 21.40 -10.98 -7.69
CA TRP A 167 19.97 -11.04 -7.34
C TRP A 167 19.58 -11.60 -5.96
N PRO A 168 20.37 -12.42 -5.22
CA PRO A 168 19.98 -12.86 -3.88
C PRO A 168 20.01 -11.70 -2.87
N LEU A 169 20.83 -10.66 -3.12
CA LEU A 169 20.95 -9.49 -2.25
C LEU A 169 19.62 -8.72 -2.08
N PRO A 170 18.87 -8.39 -3.16
CA PRO A 170 17.54 -7.81 -3.05
C PRO A 170 16.56 -8.63 -2.20
N ILE A 171 16.58 -9.97 -2.30
CA ILE A 171 15.74 -10.85 -1.47
C ILE A 171 16.12 -10.67 0.00
N ALA A 172 17.42 -10.77 0.32
CA ALA A 172 17.92 -10.57 1.67
C ALA A 172 17.57 -9.18 2.22
N LEU A 173 17.66 -8.13 1.41
CA LEU A 173 17.28 -6.77 1.80
C LEU A 173 15.78 -6.66 2.10
N GLY A 174 14.93 -7.23 1.25
CA GLY A 174 13.49 -7.22 1.47
C GLY A 174 13.10 -7.95 2.76
N VAL A 175 13.64 -9.15 2.96
CA VAL A 175 13.42 -9.94 4.17
C VAL A 175 13.98 -9.24 5.41
N TYR A 176 15.13 -8.55 5.30
CA TYR A 176 15.73 -7.79 6.40
C TYR A 176 14.82 -6.66 6.88
N LEU A 177 14.22 -5.92 5.94
CA LEU A 177 13.36 -4.78 6.24
C LEU A 177 12.11 -5.22 7.00
N VAL A 178 11.46 -6.31 6.58
CA VAL A 178 10.26 -6.84 7.25
C VAL A 178 10.61 -7.58 8.55
N GLY A 179 11.67 -8.39 8.54
CA GLY A 179 12.12 -9.18 9.69
C GLY A 179 12.52 -8.34 10.90
N ASN A 180 12.96 -7.11 10.69
CA ASN A 180 13.32 -6.16 11.75
C ASN A 180 12.18 -5.24 12.21
N ILE A 181 10.94 -5.44 11.75
CA ILE A 181 9.78 -4.71 12.25
C ILE A 181 9.41 -5.25 13.65
N GLY A 182 9.21 -4.35 14.62
CA GLY A 182 8.75 -4.71 15.97
C GLY A 182 9.86 -5.23 16.89
N VAL A 183 9.54 -6.26 17.68
CA VAL A 183 10.40 -6.83 18.74
C VAL A 183 11.46 -7.82 18.24
N HIS A 184 11.37 -8.22 16.98
CA HIS A 184 12.29 -9.15 16.32
C HIS A 184 13.50 -8.40 15.79
N GLN A 185 14.64 -9.09 15.75
CA GLN A 185 15.85 -8.62 15.11
C GLN A 185 16.45 -9.75 14.26
N MET A 186 16.84 -9.40 13.03
CA MET A 186 17.59 -10.27 12.14
C MET A 186 18.88 -9.58 11.73
N SER A 187 20.00 -10.29 11.79
CA SER A 187 21.28 -9.78 11.28
C SER A 187 21.30 -9.83 9.76
N PHE A 188 21.66 -8.72 9.12
CA PHE A 188 21.76 -8.64 7.66
C PHE A 188 22.79 -9.62 7.11
N THR A 189 23.94 -9.77 7.78
CA THR A 189 25.02 -10.66 7.33
C THR A 189 24.57 -12.12 7.31
N LYS A 190 23.90 -12.58 8.38
CA LYS A 190 23.37 -13.95 8.45
C LYS A 190 22.33 -14.17 7.35
N LEU A 191 21.48 -13.17 7.11
CA LEU A 191 20.43 -13.23 6.10
C LEU A 191 20.97 -13.23 4.66
N ALA A 192 22.01 -12.46 4.39
CA ALA A 192 22.71 -12.48 3.10
C ALA A 192 23.29 -13.88 2.85
N ILE A 193 23.94 -14.49 3.85
CA ILE A 193 24.43 -15.87 3.75
C ILE A 193 23.28 -16.84 3.47
N CYS A 194 22.17 -16.77 4.20
CA CYS A 194 21.01 -17.62 3.95
C CYS A 194 20.47 -17.47 2.53
N SER A 195 20.42 -16.25 1.98
CA SER A 195 19.96 -16.02 0.62
C SER A 195 20.90 -16.61 -0.43
N TYR A 196 22.21 -16.45 -0.26
CA TYR A 196 23.20 -17.06 -1.14
C TYR A 196 23.25 -18.59 -1.03
N CYS A 197 23.08 -19.16 0.17
CA CYS A 197 22.94 -20.60 0.34
C CYS A 197 21.68 -21.13 -0.35
N SER A 198 20.57 -20.39 -0.25
CA SER A 198 19.33 -20.73 -0.96
C SER A 198 19.57 -20.70 -2.46
N PHE A 199 20.28 -19.69 -2.98
CA PHE A 199 20.56 -19.51 -4.40
C PHE A 199 21.22 -20.71 -5.07
N VAL A 200 22.12 -21.41 -4.37
CA VAL A 200 22.75 -22.65 -4.87
C VAL A 200 21.71 -23.73 -5.23
N VAL A 201 20.56 -23.74 -4.56
CA VAL A 201 19.51 -24.76 -4.75
C VAL A 201 18.61 -24.45 -5.96
N TYR A 202 18.41 -23.17 -6.30
CA TYR A 202 17.52 -22.75 -7.41
C TYR A 202 18.24 -22.05 -8.56
N SER A 203 19.57 -22.16 -8.66
CA SER A 203 20.41 -21.44 -9.61
C SER A 203 20.17 -21.77 -11.09
N THR A 204 19.38 -22.79 -11.40
CA THR A 204 19.18 -23.28 -12.76
C THR A 204 18.30 -22.35 -13.61
N ASP A 205 17.29 -21.69 -13.02
CA ASP A 205 16.32 -20.88 -13.78
C ASP A 205 15.86 -19.61 -13.05
N PHE A 206 15.81 -18.49 -13.79
CA PHE A 206 15.25 -17.22 -13.31
C PHE A 206 13.74 -17.25 -13.12
N ASN A 207 13.03 -18.28 -13.60
CA ASN A 207 11.58 -18.39 -13.40
C ASN A 207 11.21 -18.82 -11.97
N ASN A 208 12.19 -19.29 -11.19
CA ASN A 208 12.00 -19.85 -9.86
C ASN A 208 12.18 -18.84 -8.71
N ILE A 209 11.97 -17.54 -8.97
CA ILE A 209 12.17 -16.46 -7.99
C ILE A 209 11.34 -16.68 -6.73
N LEU A 210 10.13 -17.20 -6.87
CA LEU A 210 9.26 -17.53 -5.73
C LEU A 210 9.90 -18.56 -4.79
N TYR A 211 10.50 -19.62 -5.35
CA TYR A 211 11.22 -20.63 -4.56
C TYR A 211 12.42 -20.02 -3.85
N GLY A 212 13.12 -19.09 -4.49
CA GLY A 212 14.25 -18.41 -3.88
C GLY A 212 13.87 -17.54 -2.68
N SER A 213 12.76 -16.80 -2.79
CA SER A 213 12.21 -16.05 -1.66
C SER A 213 11.75 -16.99 -0.53
N LEU A 214 11.02 -18.05 -0.87
CA LEU A 214 10.52 -19.04 0.10
C LEU A 214 11.66 -19.72 0.88
N LEU A 215 12.69 -20.21 0.18
CA LEU A 215 13.84 -20.89 0.80
C LEU A 215 14.64 -19.93 1.67
N THR A 216 14.89 -18.71 1.18
CA THR A 216 15.62 -17.67 1.93
C THR A 216 14.89 -17.34 3.23
N VAL A 217 13.58 -17.11 3.17
CA VAL A 217 12.77 -16.77 4.36
C VAL A 217 12.69 -17.94 5.33
N SER A 218 12.59 -19.18 4.83
CA SER A 218 12.55 -20.38 5.67
C SER A 218 13.87 -20.58 6.43
N LEU A 219 15.01 -20.47 5.74
CA LEU A 219 16.32 -20.55 6.36
C LEU A 219 16.58 -19.38 7.32
N ALA A 220 16.18 -18.16 6.94
CA ALA A 220 16.30 -16.99 7.79
C ALA A 220 15.51 -17.12 9.09
N ASN A 221 14.26 -17.60 9.00
CA ASN A 221 13.43 -17.82 10.18
C ASN A 221 13.92 -18.95 11.08
N TRP A 222 14.71 -19.88 10.54
CA TRP A 222 15.36 -20.91 11.32
C TRP A 222 16.59 -20.35 12.05
N PHE A 223 17.49 -19.65 11.37
CA PHE A 223 18.83 -19.35 11.88
C PHE A 223 19.12 -17.89 12.24
N CYS A 224 18.37 -16.94 11.68
CA CYS A 224 18.70 -15.51 11.76
C CYS A 224 17.90 -14.73 12.82
N ARG A 225 16.93 -15.37 13.47
CA ARG A 225 15.93 -14.69 14.28
C ARG A 225 16.35 -14.59 15.74
N ASP A 226 16.58 -13.37 16.19
CA ASP A 226 16.98 -13.04 17.55
C ASP A 226 16.01 -12.03 18.17
N TRP A 227 15.93 -12.00 19.50
CA TRP A 227 15.18 -10.97 20.22
C TRP A 227 15.94 -9.65 20.18
N ARG A 228 15.22 -8.53 19.97
CA ARG A 228 15.83 -7.22 20.11
C ARG A 228 16.22 -6.96 21.57
N SER A 229 17.52 -6.91 21.84
CA SER A 229 18.04 -6.82 23.22
C SER A 229 17.79 -5.46 23.88
N ARG A 230 17.54 -4.38 23.11
CA ARG A 230 17.31 -3.02 23.62
C ARG A 230 16.11 -2.35 22.93
N PRO A 231 15.21 -1.69 23.68
CA PRO A 231 14.16 -0.88 23.05
C PRO A 231 14.79 0.17 22.14
N ALA A 232 14.28 0.30 20.91
CA ALA A 232 14.82 1.25 19.95
C ALA A 232 14.62 2.68 20.48
N LYS A 233 15.67 3.50 20.42
CA LYS A 233 15.58 4.91 20.81
C LYS A 233 14.46 5.58 19.98
N PRO A 234 13.57 6.37 20.59
CA PRO A 234 12.54 7.09 19.84
C PRO A 234 13.21 8.02 18.84
N LYS A 235 12.96 7.79 17.54
CA LYS A 235 13.43 8.68 16.47
C LYS A 235 12.48 9.87 16.33
N SER A 236 13.02 11.03 15.94
CA SER A 236 12.21 12.23 15.67
C SER A 236 11.18 11.96 14.57
N ARG A 237 10.01 12.61 14.66
CA ARG A 237 8.93 12.46 13.65
C ARG A 237 9.42 12.86 12.26
N CYS A 238 10.19 13.94 12.16
CA CYS A 238 10.82 14.39 10.93
C CYS A 238 11.81 13.35 10.38
N GLY A 239 12.69 12.79 11.21
CA GLY A 239 13.64 11.76 10.77
C GLY A 239 12.96 10.48 10.26
N ARG A 240 11.82 10.11 10.86
CA ARG A 240 10.99 8.99 10.37
C ARG A 240 10.34 9.32 9.02
N ALA A 241 9.75 10.50 8.89
CA ALA A 241 9.12 10.95 7.65
C ALA A 241 10.16 10.98 6.51
N CYS A 242 11.33 11.60 6.73
CA CYS A 242 12.40 11.64 5.74
C CYS A 242 12.88 10.25 5.32
N ALA A 243 13.06 9.31 6.26
CA ALA A 243 13.48 7.95 5.92
C ALA A 243 12.42 7.19 5.10
N VAL A 244 11.13 7.35 5.43
CA VAL A 244 10.03 6.74 4.67
C VAL A 244 9.92 7.38 3.28
N SER A 245 10.00 8.71 3.19
CA SER A 245 9.97 9.42 1.91
C SER A 245 11.13 9.01 1.01
N LEU A 246 12.35 8.92 1.55
CA LEU A 246 13.52 8.47 0.80
C LEU A 246 13.39 7.02 0.33
N GLY A 247 12.89 6.12 1.19
CA GLY A 247 12.59 4.74 0.81
C GLY A 247 11.53 4.64 -0.29
N ALA A 248 10.45 5.42 -0.19
CA ALA A 248 9.41 5.48 -1.21
C ALA A 248 9.94 6.03 -2.54
N CYS A 249 10.71 7.11 -2.53
CA CYS A 249 11.35 7.66 -3.73
C CYS A 249 12.24 6.62 -4.42
N LEU A 250 13.08 5.89 -3.66
CA LEU A 250 13.91 4.82 -4.21
C LEU A 250 13.06 3.72 -4.85
N PHE A 251 12.03 3.24 -4.14
CA PHE A 251 11.12 2.21 -4.65
C PHE A 251 10.43 2.64 -5.96
N TYR A 252 9.81 3.82 -6.00
CA TYR A 252 9.12 4.31 -7.19
C TYR A 252 10.09 4.64 -8.33
N SER A 253 11.31 5.09 -8.04
CA SER A 253 12.33 5.30 -9.06
C SER A 253 12.75 3.99 -9.74
N LEU A 254 12.92 2.91 -8.96
CA LEU A 254 13.24 1.59 -9.49
C LEU A 254 12.08 1.00 -10.29
N LEU A 255 10.84 1.19 -9.81
CA LEU A 255 9.64 0.78 -10.53
C LEU A 255 9.50 1.54 -11.87
N ALA A 256 9.69 2.86 -11.87
CA ALA A 256 9.65 3.67 -13.08
C ALA A 256 10.77 3.26 -14.06
N PHE A 257 11.99 3.05 -13.57
CA PHE A 257 13.11 2.58 -14.39
C PHE A 257 12.81 1.19 -14.99
N SER A 258 12.22 0.31 -14.21
CA SER A 258 11.82 -1.02 -14.66
C SER A 258 10.78 -0.98 -15.78
N LEU A 259 9.76 -0.14 -15.63
CA LEU A 259 8.75 0.09 -16.66
C LEU A 259 9.39 0.66 -17.94
N LEU A 260 10.27 1.65 -17.82
CA LEU A 260 10.93 2.26 -18.98
C LEU A 260 11.76 1.26 -19.78
N ASN A 261 12.39 0.28 -19.13
CA ASN A 261 13.25 -0.71 -19.79
C ASN A 261 12.51 -1.93 -20.34
N ASN A 262 11.42 -2.36 -19.69
CA ASN A 262 10.75 -3.61 -20.06
C ASN A 262 9.38 -3.41 -20.73
N ALA A 263 8.71 -2.28 -20.52
CA ALA A 263 7.46 -2.01 -21.22
C ALA A 263 7.73 -1.69 -22.68
N ARG A 264 6.96 -2.30 -23.58
CA ARG A 264 7.00 -2.04 -25.02
C ARG A 264 5.65 -1.51 -25.46
N VAL A 265 5.67 -0.49 -26.31
CA VAL A 265 4.47 0.11 -26.90
C VAL A 265 4.45 -0.26 -28.37
N THR A 266 3.36 -0.85 -28.82
CA THR A 266 3.12 -1.18 -30.23
C THR A 266 2.46 -0.01 -30.91
N TYR A 267 3.12 0.58 -31.90
CA TYR A 267 2.58 1.64 -32.75
C TYR A 267 2.77 1.25 -34.21
N GLU A 268 1.69 1.23 -34.99
CA GLU A 268 1.72 0.89 -36.43
C GLU A 268 2.43 -0.43 -36.79
N GLY A 269 2.40 -1.41 -35.88
CA GLY A 269 3.04 -2.72 -36.07
C GLY A 269 4.49 -2.80 -35.61
N GLU A 270 5.12 -1.67 -35.25
CA GLU A 270 6.47 -1.64 -34.66
C GLU A 270 6.41 -1.60 -33.13
N SER A 271 7.22 -2.45 -32.47
CA SER A 271 7.29 -2.55 -31.00
C SER A 271 8.48 -1.77 -30.46
N VAL A 272 8.25 -0.53 -30.02
CA VAL A 272 9.30 0.35 -29.50
C VAL A 272 9.32 0.28 -27.96
N PRO A 273 10.49 0.20 -27.30
CA PRO A 273 10.55 0.22 -25.84
C PRO A 273 10.11 1.57 -25.28
N LEU A 274 9.47 1.56 -24.11
CA LEU A 274 8.83 2.73 -23.52
C LEU A 274 9.82 3.88 -23.28
N ARG A 275 11.08 3.58 -22.88
CA ARG A 275 12.16 4.59 -22.77
C ARG A 275 12.39 5.39 -24.05
N GLU A 276 12.23 4.78 -25.22
CA GLU A 276 12.43 5.43 -26.51
C GLU A 276 11.17 6.17 -26.91
N ALA A 277 10.00 5.57 -26.70
CA ALA A 277 8.71 6.24 -26.89
C ALA A 277 8.61 7.54 -26.08
N VAL A 278 8.95 7.51 -24.79
CA VAL A 278 8.95 8.69 -23.90
C VAL A 278 9.95 9.74 -24.40
N ARG A 279 11.15 9.34 -24.80
CA ARG A 279 12.18 10.26 -25.32
C ARG A 279 11.76 10.90 -26.63
N ASN A 280 11.14 10.13 -27.52
CA ASN A 280 10.63 10.60 -28.80
C ASN A 280 9.42 11.53 -28.59
N PHE A 281 8.56 11.21 -27.63
CA PHE A 281 7.43 12.06 -27.23
C PHE A 281 7.90 13.45 -26.79
N PHE A 282 8.89 13.55 -25.89
CA PHE A 282 9.42 14.86 -25.47
C PHE A 282 10.13 15.65 -26.58
N LYS A 283 10.60 14.99 -27.64
CA LYS A 283 11.17 15.64 -28.83
C LYS A 283 10.12 16.01 -29.88
N SER A 284 8.94 15.40 -29.81
CA SER A 284 7.89 15.57 -30.81
C SER A 284 7.33 17.00 -30.82
N PRO A 285 6.80 17.48 -31.96
CA PRO A 285 6.10 18.76 -32.03
C PRO A 285 4.89 18.81 -31.08
N LEU A 286 4.24 17.67 -30.83
CA LEU A 286 3.11 17.55 -29.90
C LEU A 286 3.47 18.02 -28.48
N TRP A 287 4.67 17.72 -27.98
CA TRP A 287 5.09 18.19 -26.65
C TRP A 287 5.20 19.72 -26.58
N ARG A 288 5.70 20.34 -27.66
CA ARG A 288 5.77 21.81 -27.77
C ARG A 288 4.38 22.42 -27.80
N GLU A 289 3.50 21.90 -28.64
CA GLU A 289 2.10 22.35 -28.72
C GLU A 289 1.35 22.17 -27.40
N MET A 290 1.57 21.06 -26.71
CA MET A 290 0.97 20.80 -25.39
C MET A 290 1.46 21.83 -24.37
N ARG A 291 2.77 22.10 -24.32
CA ARG A 291 3.35 23.11 -23.42
C ARG A 291 2.79 24.51 -23.71
N ASP A 292 2.67 24.86 -24.98
CA ASP A 292 2.12 26.16 -25.40
C ASP A 292 0.64 26.28 -25.05
N THR A 293 -0.14 25.20 -25.23
CA THR A 293 -1.56 25.14 -24.86
C THR A 293 -1.74 25.25 -23.35
N VAL A 294 -0.93 24.57 -22.56
CA VAL A 294 -0.93 24.69 -21.09
C VAL A 294 -0.54 26.10 -20.65
N GLY A 295 0.43 26.73 -21.30
CA GLY A 295 0.81 28.13 -21.06
C GLY A 295 -0.33 29.10 -21.34
N LYS A 296 -1.00 28.95 -22.50
CA LYS A 296 -2.20 29.74 -22.85
C LYS A 296 -3.32 29.53 -21.85
N LEU A 297 -3.55 28.29 -21.41
CA LEU A 297 -4.56 27.95 -20.42
C LEU A 297 -4.24 28.58 -19.04
N TYR A 298 -2.97 28.65 -18.67
CA TYR A 298 -2.53 29.31 -17.44
C TYR A 298 -2.75 30.82 -17.47
N GLU A 299 -2.41 31.48 -18.59
CA GLU A 299 -2.71 32.91 -18.76
C GLU A 299 -4.22 33.17 -18.76
N TYR A 300 -5.00 32.30 -19.41
CA TYR A 300 -6.46 32.37 -19.40
C TYR A 300 -7.03 32.19 -17.97
N TYR A 301 -6.49 31.24 -17.20
CA TYR A 301 -6.83 31.00 -15.79
C TYR A 301 -6.57 32.24 -14.92
N LYS A 302 -5.45 32.93 -15.13
CA LYS A 302 -5.08 34.12 -14.39
C LYS A 302 -6.07 35.28 -14.59
N ILE A 303 -6.66 35.38 -15.79
CA ILE A 303 -7.58 36.46 -16.17
C ILE A 303 -9.04 36.15 -15.79
N HIS A 304 -9.52 34.93 -16.07
CA HIS A 304 -10.96 34.59 -15.96
C HIS A 304 -11.30 33.76 -14.71
N GLY A 305 -10.30 33.25 -14.00
CA GLY A 305 -10.47 32.39 -12.82
C GLY A 305 -10.92 30.97 -13.15
N PHE A 306 -10.85 30.08 -12.14
CA PHE A 306 -11.11 28.64 -12.30
C PHE A 306 -12.54 28.31 -12.76
N LYS A 307 -13.52 29.13 -12.36
CA LYS A 307 -14.95 28.86 -12.59
C LYS A 307 -15.31 28.94 -14.08
N GLU A 308 -14.72 29.90 -14.82
CA GLU A 308 -15.02 30.07 -16.24
C GLU A 308 -14.32 29.01 -17.10
N ILE A 309 -13.12 28.56 -16.69
CA ILE A 309 -12.46 27.41 -17.31
C ILE A 309 -13.29 26.15 -17.14
N LEU A 310 -13.77 25.88 -15.91
CA LEU A 310 -14.63 24.73 -15.64
C LEU A 310 -15.91 24.78 -16.47
N LYS A 311 -16.50 25.97 -16.63
CA LYS A 311 -17.71 26.15 -17.43
C LYS A 311 -17.44 25.90 -18.92
N GLN A 312 -16.39 26.48 -19.50
CA GLN A 312 -16.04 26.21 -20.90
C GLN A 312 -15.64 24.75 -21.15
N LEU A 313 -14.93 24.14 -20.21
CA LEU A 313 -14.61 22.72 -20.28
C LEU A 313 -15.87 21.88 -20.22
N TRP A 314 -16.83 22.23 -19.35
CA TRP A 314 -18.13 21.58 -19.27
C TRP A 314 -18.94 21.75 -20.56
N ASP A 315 -18.92 22.94 -21.17
CA ASP A 315 -19.61 23.24 -22.42
C ASP A 315 -18.94 22.60 -23.65
N ALA A 316 -17.63 22.32 -23.58
CA ALA A 316 -16.84 21.66 -24.61
C ALA A 316 -16.88 20.13 -24.51
N LEU A 317 -16.96 19.57 -23.29
CA LEU A 317 -17.14 18.13 -23.08
C LEU A 317 -18.53 17.65 -23.49
N ASP A 318 -19.51 18.57 -23.62
CA ASP A 318 -20.91 18.29 -23.92
C ASP A 318 -21.42 17.02 -23.20
N PRO A 319 -21.54 17.05 -21.86
CA PRO A 319 -21.84 15.86 -21.06
C PRO A 319 -23.20 15.22 -21.37
N GLN A 320 -24.07 15.92 -22.12
CA GLN A 320 -25.35 15.39 -22.59
C GLN A 320 -25.32 14.98 -24.08
N GLY A 321 -24.24 15.27 -24.81
CA GLY A 321 -24.08 14.95 -26.23
C GLY A 321 -25.06 15.67 -27.15
N LEU A 322 -25.62 16.82 -26.73
CA LEU A 322 -26.66 17.53 -27.47
C LEU A 322 -26.12 18.15 -28.77
N LYS A 323 -24.88 18.65 -28.76
CA LYS A 323 -24.24 19.23 -29.94
C LYS A 323 -23.88 18.14 -30.96
N ASP A 324 -23.34 17.03 -30.48
CA ASP A 324 -23.02 15.88 -31.33
C ASP A 324 -24.28 15.30 -31.97
N ALA A 325 -25.35 15.09 -31.17
CA ALA A 325 -26.64 14.62 -31.66
C ALA A 325 -27.30 15.58 -32.67
N ALA A 326 -27.20 16.90 -32.45
CA ALA A 326 -27.68 17.89 -33.40
C ALA A 326 -26.89 17.88 -34.72
N SER A 327 -25.58 17.62 -34.66
CA SER A 327 -24.72 17.52 -35.84
C SER A 327 -25.05 16.30 -36.70
N ILE A 328 -25.31 15.14 -36.09
CA ILE A 328 -25.69 13.88 -36.78
C ILE A 328 -26.99 14.05 -37.57
N ILE A 329 -27.92 14.86 -37.06
CA ILE A 329 -29.24 15.10 -37.67
C ILE A 329 -29.22 16.31 -38.62
N GLY A 330 -28.18 17.15 -38.53
CA GLY A 330 -27.97 18.32 -39.40
C GLY A 330 -28.91 19.48 -39.10
N ILE A 331 -29.20 19.74 -37.83
CA ILE A 331 -30.06 20.85 -37.38
C ILE A 331 -29.27 21.89 -36.58
N LYS A 332 -29.74 23.14 -36.56
CA LYS A 332 -29.15 24.20 -35.73
C LYS A 332 -29.42 23.97 -34.25
N GLU A 333 -28.48 24.39 -33.41
CA GLU A 333 -28.60 24.34 -31.94
C GLU A 333 -29.88 25.07 -31.49
N GLY A 334 -30.73 24.39 -30.72
CA GLY A 334 -31.99 24.97 -30.20
C GLY A 334 -33.21 24.91 -31.13
N ALA A 335 -33.18 24.11 -32.20
CA ALA A 335 -34.35 23.86 -33.06
C ALA A 335 -35.57 23.35 -32.25
N GLY A 336 -36.77 23.77 -32.65
CA GLY A 336 -38.01 23.38 -31.96
C GLY A 336 -38.28 21.87 -31.99
N PRO A 337 -38.99 21.30 -31.00
CA PRO A 337 -39.20 19.85 -30.88
C PRO A 337 -39.94 19.22 -32.07
N ASP A 338 -40.72 20.01 -32.82
CA ASP A 338 -41.44 19.54 -34.01
C ASP A 338 -40.53 19.47 -35.24
N GLU A 339 -39.55 20.38 -35.35
CA GLU A 339 -38.52 20.34 -36.38
C GLU A 339 -37.60 19.13 -36.19
N ILE A 340 -37.18 18.86 -34.94
CA ILE A 340 -36.41 17.66 -34.57
C ILE A 340 -37.17 16.40 -34.97
N ARG A 341 -38.45 16.28 -34.59
CA ARG A 341 -39.28 15.11 -34.93
C ARG A 341 -39.44 14.92 -36.43
N SER A 342 -39.68 15.99 -37.19
CA SER A 342 -39.79 15.92 -38.65
C SER A 342 -38.49 15.46 -39.29
N ARG A 343 -37.34 15.99 -38.84
CA ARG A 343 -36.03 15.68 -39.42
C ARG A 343 -35.62 14.24 -39.10
N CYS A 344 -35.78 13.82 -37.85
CA CYS A 344 -35.61 12.44 -37.41
C CYS A 344 -36.44 11.45 -38.22
N ARG A 345 -37.72 11.76 -38.49
CA ARG A 345 -38.59 10.89 -39.28
C ARG A 345 -38.10 10.75 -40.72
N LYS A 346 -37.67 11.85 -41.36
CA LYS A 346 -37.12 11.82 -42.72
C LYS A 346 -35.84 10.99 -42.81
N LEU A 347 -34.87 11.25 -41.92
CA LEU A 347 -33.59 10.52 -41.88
C LEU A 347 -33.76 9.03 -41.60
N LYS A 348 -34.66 8.65 -40.68
CA LYS A 348 -34.95 7.22 -40.39
C LYS A 348 -35.54 6.48 -41.59
N VAL A 349 -36.33 7.16 -42.43
CA VAL A 349 -36.88 6.58 -43.66
C VAL A 349 -35.81 6.48 -44.75
N GLU A 350 -34.93 7.48 -44.85
CA GLU A 350 -33.82 7.50 -45.80
C GLU A 350 -32.79 6.40 -45.52
N LEU A 351 -32.50 6.15 -44.24
CA LEU A 351 -31.50 5.21 -43.75
C LEU A 351 -32.08 3.84 -43.34
N HIS A 352 -33.28 3.47 -43.80
CA HIS A 352 -33.89 2.20 -43.43
C HIS A 352 -33.06 1.00 -43.96
N PRO A 353 -32.75 -0.02 -43.14
CA PRO A 353 -31.85 -1.13 -43.50
C PRO A 353 -32.32 -1.96 -44.70
N ASP A 354 -33.62 -1.93 -45.04
CA ASP A 354 -34.17 -2.64 -46.19
C ASP A 354 -33.96 -1.93 -47.54
N ARG A 355 -33.42 -0.70 -47.55
CA ARG A 355 -33.11 0.02 -48.79
C ARG A 355 -31.82 -0.45 -49.47
N GLN A 356 -30.96 -1.21 -48.78
CA GLN A 356 -29.70 -1.70 -49.32
C GLN A 356 -29.66 -3.24 -49.28
N GLN A 357 -29.38 -3.85 -50.44
CA GLN A 357 -29.29 -5.31 -50.58
C GLN A 357 -27.86 -5.84 -50.44
N ASP A 358 -26.85 -4.99 -50.64
CA ASP A 358 -25.43 -5.34 -50.46
C ASP A 358 -25.12 -5.58 -48.96
N PRO A 359 -24.56 -6.72 -48.57
CA PRO A 359 -24.36 -7.08 -47.15
C PRO A 359 -23.40 -6.14 -46.41
N ASP A 360 -22.29 -5.70 -47.03
CA ASP A 360 -21.33 -4.79 -46.39
C ASP A 360 -21.92 -3.37 -46.20
N LYS A 361 -22.61 -2.85 -47.21
CA LYS A 361 -23.27 -1.53 -47.13
C LYS A 361 -24.49 -1.57 -46.21
N LYS A 362 -25.16 -2.71 -46.09
CA LYS A 362 -26.27 -2.91 -45.16
C LYS A 362 -25.82 -2.77 -43.71
N ALA A 363 -24.64 -3.31 -43.36
CA ALA A 363 -24.04 -3.13 -42.05
C ALA A 363 -23.75 -1.65 -41.75
N GLU A 364 -23.17 -0.92 -42.71
CA GLU A 364 -22.93 0.53 -42.56
C GLU A 364 -24.22 1.36 -42.44
N PHE A 365 -25.25 1.05 -43.24
CA PHE A 365 -26.56 1.70 -43.15
C PHE A 365 -27.24 1.42 -41.82
N GLN A 366 -27.11 0.20 -41.31
CA GLN A 366 -27.66 -0.19 -40.02
C GLN A 366 -26.95 0.51 -38.86
N ALA A 367 -25.64 0.70 -38.93
CA ALA A 367 -24.87 1.50 -37.97
C ALA A 367 -25.34 2.97 -37.99
N LYS A 368 -25.40 3.59 -39.18
CA LYS A 368 -25.88 4.98 -39.34
C LYS A 368 -27.32 5.17 -38.85
N PHE A 369 -28.19 4.18 -39.05
CA PHE A 369 -29.56 4.20 -38.53
C PHE A 369 -29.60 4.17 -37.00
N GLN A 370 -28.75 3.36 -36.36
CA GLN A 370 -28.62 3.31 -34.91
C GLN A 370 -28.13 4.64 -34.34
N ASP A 371 -27.13 5.26 -34.97
CA ASP A 371 -26.59 6.57 -34.57
C ASP A 371 -27.64 7.67 -34.66
N VAL A 372 -28.36 7.73 -35.79
CA VAL A 372 -29.48 8.68 -35.97
C VAL A 372 -30.59 8.45 -34.95
N SER A 373 -30.91 7.18 -34.64
CA SER A 373 -31.92 6.91 -33.61
C SER A 373 -31.46 7.34 -32.21
N ALA A 374 -30.21 7.08 -31.85
CA ALA A 374 -29.65 7.49 -30.57
C ALA A 374 -29.60 9.02 -30.43
N ALA A 375 -29.17 9.73 -31.49
CA ALA A 375 -29.18 11.19 -31.54
C ALA A 375 -30.60 11.78 -31.36
N CYS A 376 -31.60 11.18 -32.02
CA CYS A 376 -32.99 11.61 -31.89
C CYS A 376 -33.54 11.41 -30.46
N ASP A 377 -33.15 10.33 -29.79
CA ASP A 377 -33.60 10.04 -28.42
C ASP A 377 -32.98 11.02 -27.42
N ILE A 378 -31.71 11.38 -27.61
CA ILE A 378 -30.99 12.39 -26.81
C ILE A 378 -31.65 13.76 -26.94
N LEU A 379 -31.88 14.23 -28.18
CA LEU A 379 -32.46 15.55 -28.44
C LEU A 379 -33.93 15.68 -27.98
N LEU A 380 -34.71 14.61 -28.06
CA LEU A 380 -36.09 14.59 -27.60
C LEU A 380 -36.22 14.33 -26.09
N GLY A 381 -35.11 14.21 -25.36
CA GLY A 381 -35.09 13.94 -23.93
C GLY A 381 -35.75 12.61 -23.54
N ARG A 382 -35.91 11.69 -24.50
CA ARG A 382 -36.42 10.34 -24.23
C ARG A 382 -35.31 9.57 -23.58
N LYS A 383 -35.28 9.58 -22.23
CA LYS A 383 -34.43 8.65 -21.46
C LYS A 383 -34.60 7.26 -22.07
N ARG A 384 -33.47 6.63 -22.45
CA ARG A 384 -33.39 5.21 -22.80
C ARG A 384 -34.24 4.45 -21.78
N ALA A 385 -35.45 4.05 -22.17
CA ALA A 385 -36.22 3.09 -21.42
C ALA A 385 -35.31 1.87 -21.34
N SER A 386 -34.87 1.54 -20.13
CA SER A 386 -33.77 0.62 -19.90
C SER A 386 -34.04 -0.68 -20.64
N ARG A 387 -33.17 -0.95 -21.60
CA ARG A 387 -32.64 -2.26 -21.96
C ARG A 387 -32.68 -3.18 -20.72
N LYS A 388 -33.77 -3.94 -20.57
CA LYS A 388 -33.76 -5.18 -19.80
C LYS A 388 -32.93 -6.14 -20.64
N GLU A 389 -31.64 -6.20 -20.34
CA GLU A 389 -30.85 -7.37 -20.70
C GLU A 389 -31.36 -8.50 -19.81
N THR A 390 -32.23 -9.33 -20.41
CA THR A 390 -32.47 -10.72 -19.98
C THR A 390 -31.32 -11.59 -20.41
#